data_AF-A0AAU5X915-F1
#
_entry.id   AF-A0AAU5X915-F1
#
_cell.length_a   1.000
_cell.length_b   1.000
_cell.length_c   1.000
_cell.angle_alpha   90.00
_cell.angle_beta   90.00
_cell.angle_gamma   90.00
#
_symmetry.space_group_name_H-M   'P 1'
#
loop_
_entity.id
_entity.type
_entity.pdbx_description
1 polymer ?
#
loop_
_entity_poly.entity_id
_entity_poly.type
_entity_poly.pdbx_seq_one_letter_code
_entity_poly.pdbx_strand_id
1 'polypeptide(L)'
;MEMPELADLIWLFEDEPTPSEEDLSWPVGLHSFRLRRGDREVLFSLDPTSGEAYVSLFEGGEETVSLGRLRRLERLTVEKEGEREGLVLRFVSGLDPLRLQTRPVIRLSWDVNPLGVW
;
A
#
# COMPACT_ATOMS: atom_id res chain seq x y z
N MET A 1 -12.40 7.83 4.34
CA MET A 1 -11.05 7.80 3.76
C MET A 1 -11.19 8.18 2.30
N GLU A 2 -10.37 9.10 1.82
CA GLU A 2 -10.28 9.40 0.38
C GLU A 2 -9.31 8.41 -0.27
N MET A 3 -9.63 7.89 -1.46
CA MET A 3 -8.76 6.92 -2.13
C MET A 3 -8.85 7.05 -3.65
N PRO A 4 -7.83 6.56 -4.39
CA PRO A 4 -7.88 6.45 -5.84
C PRO A 4 -9.01 5.53 -6.30
N GLU A 5 -9.41 5.66 -7.56
CA GLU A 5 -10.36 4.73 -8.15
C GLU A 5 -9.74 3.33 -8.23
N LEU A 6 -10.58 2.29 -8.26
CA LEU A 6 -10.08 0.91 -8.37
C LEU A 6 -9.20 0.74 -9.63
N ALA A 7 -9.57 1.36 -10.74
CA ALA A 7 -8.80 1.32 -11.98
C ALA A 7 -7.38 1.88 -11.81
N ASP A 8 -7.19 2.91 -10.97
CA ASP A 8 -5.87 3.48 -10.70
C ASP A 8 -5.02 2.52 -9.86
N LEU A 9 -5.63 1.81 -8.91
CA LEU A 9 -4.94 0.79 -8.10
C LEU A 9 -4.55 -0.42 -8.94
N ILE A 10 -5.45 -0.91 -9.79
CA ILE A 10 -5.16 -2.00 -10.75
C ILE A 10 -4.02 -1.56 -11.69
N TRP A 11 -4.06 -0.32 -12.18
CA TRP A 11 -2.98 0.20 -13.03
C TRP A 11 -1.64 0.27 -12.28
N LEU A 12 -1.63 0.69 -11.02
CA LEU A 12 -0.42 0.84 -10.22
C LEU A 12 0.23 -0.51 -9.84
N PHE A 13 -0.59 -1.49 -9.47
CA PHE A 13 -0.14 -2.82 -9.05
C PHE A 13 -0.05 -3.82 -10.20
N GLU A 14 -0.61 -3.51 -11.37
CA GLU A 14 -0.75 -4.43 -12.51
C GLU A 14 -1.50 -5.72 -12.15
N ASP A 15 -2.41 -5.64 -11.18
CA ASP A 15 -3.08 -6.79 -10.58
C ASP A 15 -4.51 -6.43 -10.17
N GLU A 16 -5.42 -7.39 -10.28
CA GLU A 16 -6.78 -7.24 -9.79
C GLU A 16 -6.85 -7.53 -8.29
N PRO A 17 -7.71 -6.84 -7.52
CA PRO A 17 -7.83 -7.09 -6.10
C PRO A 17 -8.35 -8.51 -5.84
N THR A 18 -7.60 -9.30 -5.08
CA THR A 18 -8.06 -10.59 -4.58
C THR A 18 -8.76 -10.39 -3.23
N PRO A 19 -10.05 -10.77 -3.09
CA PRO A 19 -10.74 -10.65 -1.81
C PRO A 19 -10.18 -11.67 -0.80
N SER A 20 -10.13 -11.30 0.47
CA SER A 20 -9.72 -12.21 1.56
C SER A 20 -10.85 -13.18 1.95
N GLU A 21 -12.09 -12.84 1.62
CA GLU A 21 -13.30 -13.64 1.87
C GLU A 21 -14.04 -13.82 0.55
N GLU A 22 -14.39 -15.07 0.18
CA GLU A 22 -14.90 -15.42 -1.16
C GLU A 22 -16.20 -14.69 -1.55
N ASP A 23 -17.02 -14.30 -0.58
CA ASP A 23 -18.32 -13.67 -0.80
C ASP A 23 -18.28 -12.14 -0.87
N LEU A 24 -17.11 -11.54 -0.68
CA LEU A 24 -16.96 -10.09 -0.65
C LEU A 24 -16.41 -9.57 -1.99
N SER A 25 -17.00 -8.46 -2.43
CA SER A 25 -16.59 -7.75 -3.64
C SER A 25 -16.10 -6.36 -3.28
N TRP A 26 -15.18 -5.83 -4.08
CA TRP A 26 -14.68 -4.48 -3.91
C TRP A 26 -15.83 -3.47 -3.89
N PRO A 27 -15.88 -2.50 -2.95
CA PRO A 27 -14.85 -2.13 -1.97
C PRO A 27 -15.10 -2.68 -0.54
N VAL A 28 -15.86 -3.77 -0.39
CA VAL A 28 -16.25 -4.29 0.93
C VAL A 28 -15.27 -5.35 1.41
N GLY A 29 -14.67 -5.15 2.59
CA GLY A 29 -13.74 -6.11 3.19
C GLY A 29 -12.32 -6.00 2.62
N LEU A 30 -11.45 -6.86 3.14
CA LEU A 30 -10.02 -6.79 2.86
C LEU A 30 -9.70 -7.37 1.48
N HIS A 31 -9.13 -6.55 0.62
CA HIS A 31 -8.68 -6.93 -0.71
C HIS A 31 -7.18 -6.73 -0.86
N SER A 32 -6.52 -7.67 -1.53
CA SER A 32 -5.07 -7.66 -1.70
C SER A 32 -4.66 -7.49 -3.15
N PHE A 33 -3.63 -6.68 -3.37
CA PHE A 33 -2.95 -6.47 -4.64
C PHE A 33 -1.52 -6.98 -4.51
N ARG A 34 -1.04 -7.71 -5.50
CA ARG A 34 0.31 -8.25 -5.52
C ARG A 34 1.08 -7.66 -6.69
N LEU A 35 2.30 -7.21 -6.43
CA LEU A 35 3.20 -6.74 -7.49
C LEU A 35 4.59 -7.32 -7.30
N ARG A 36 5.16 -7.85 -8.39
CA ARG A 36 6.53 -8.39 -8.43
C ARG A 36 7.39 -7.63 -9.43
N ARG A 37 8.62 -7.28 -9.01
CA ARG A 37 9.65 -6.64 -9.82
C ARG A 37 11.01 -7.28 -9.54
N GLY A 38 11.49 -8.10 -10.48
CA GLY A 38 12.68 -8.91 -10.25
C GLY A 38 12.46 -9.88 -9.08
N ASP A 39 13.37 -9.86 -8.11
CA ASP A 39 13.30 -10.70 -6.90
C ASP A 39 12.47 -10.07 -5.77
N ARG A 40 11.98 -8.84 -5.95
CA ARG A 40 11.16 -8.14 -4.95
C ARG A 40 9.69 -8.27 -5.25
N GLU A 41 8.91 -8.35 -4.19
CA GLU A 41 7.46 -8.39 -4.25
C GLU A 41 6.84 -7.57 -3.13
N VAL A 42 5.69 -6.97 -3.40
CA VAL A 42 4.84 -6.34 -2.40
C VAL A 42 3.46 -6.99 -2.43
N LEU A 43 2.93 -7.27 -1.25
CA LEU A 43 1.53 -7.56 -1.01
C LEU A 43 0.94 -6.37 -0.27
N PHE A 44 0.03 -5.65 -0.94
CA PHE A 44 -0.70 -4.54 -0.36
C PHE A 44 -2.14 -4.95 -0.15
N SER A 45 -2.60 -4.93 1.10
CA SER A 45 -4.01 -5.23 1.41
C SER A 45 -4.69 -3.98 1.94
N LEU A 46 -5.93 -3.74 1.50
CA LEU A 46 -6.75 -2.59 1.88
C LEU A 46 -8.18 -3.04 2.14
N ASP A 47 -8.75 -2.58 3.25
CA ASP A 47 -10.18 -2.55 3.47
C ASP A 47 -10.64 -1.08 3.37
N PRO A 48 -11.24 -0.68 2.24
CA PRO A 48 -11.71 0.68 2.04
C PRO A 48 -12.78 1.12 3.03
N THR A 49 -13.57 0.19 3.56
CA THR A 49 -14.71 0.48 4.43
C THR A 49 -14.23 0.78 5.84
N SER A 50 -13.26 0.03 6.35
CA SER A 50 -12.67 0.28 7.68
C SER A 50 -11.51 1.29 7.65
N GLY A 51 -10.94 1.57 6.47
CA GLY A 51 -9.79 2.48 6.32
C GLY A 51 -8.50 1.87 6.88
N GLU A 52 -8.33 0.57 6.67
CA GLU A 52 -7.22 -0.22 7.19
C GLU A 52 -6.39 -0.81 6.06
N ALA A 53 -5.07 -0.79 6.22
CA ALA A 53 -4.17 -1.40 5.26
C ALA A 53 -3.09 -2.25 5.90
N TYR A 54 -2.50 -3.11 5.09
CA TYR A 54 -1.39 -3.99 5.43
C TYR A 54 -0.38 -3.93 4.28
N VAL A 55 0.91 -3.97 4.60
CA VAL A 55 1.98 -3.96 3.59
C VAL A 55 3.01 -5.01 3.97
N SER A 56 3.17 -6.03 3.14
CA SER A 56 4.27 -6.99 3.24
C SER A 56 5.21 -6.85 2.05
N LEU A 57 6.51 -6.87 2.31
CA LEU A 57 7.55 -6.96 1.28
C LEU A 57 8.25 -8.31 1.34
N PHE A 58 8.53 -8.86 0.17
CA PHE A 58 9.26 -10.11 0.01
C PHE A 58 10.49 -9.89 -0.88
N GLU A 59 11.57 -10.60 -0.58
CA GLU A 59 12.76 -10.66 -1.43
C GLU A 59 13.16 -12.13 -1.59
N GLY A 60 13.27 -12.61 -2.84
CA GLY A 60 13.54 -14.02 -3.11
C GLY A 60 12.43 -14.98 -2.63
N GLY A 61 11.22 -14.47 -2.37
CA GLY A 61 10.09 -15.24 -1.83
C GLY A 61 10.02 -15.30 -0.30
N GLU A 62 10.98 -14.71 0.42
CA GLU A 62 10.96 -14.61 1.88
C GLU A 62 10.42 -13.23 2.32
N GLU A 63 9.54 -13.20 3.33
CA GLU A 63 9.01 -11.94 3.87
C GLU A 63 10.13 -11.20 4.63
N THR A 64 10.47 -10.00 4.17
CA THR A 64 11.54 -9.17 4.75
C THR A 64 10.99 -8.02 5.59
N VAL A 65 9.79 -7.54 5.26
CA VAL A 65 9.10 -6.48 6.00
C VAL A 65 7.62 -6.85 6.09
N SER A 66 7.05 -6.71 7.28
CA SER A 66 5.62 -6.81 7.50
C SER A 66 5.18 -5.59 8.31
N LEU A 67 4.53 -4.64 7.63
CA LEU A 67 3.78 -3.60 8.32
C LEU A 67 2.39 -4.18 8.56
N GLY A 68 2.16 -4.55 9.83
CA GLY A 68 0.86 -5.00 10.31
C GLY A 68 -0.22 -3.91 10.15
N ARG A 69 -1.33 -4.08 10.85
CA ARG A 69 -2.55 -3.27 10.66
C ARG A 69 -2.30 -1.75 10.78
N LEU A 70 -2.17 -1.09 9.64
CA LEU A 70 -2.10 0.36 9.49
C LEU A 70 -3.52 0.91 9.62
N ARG A 71 -3.78 1.71 10.66
CA ARG A 71 -5.11 2.27 10.96
C ARG A 71 -5.11 3.77 10.79
N ARG A 72 -6.33 4.34 10.77
CA ARG A 72 -6.57 5.80 10.67
C ARG A 72 -6.01 6.39 9.38
N LEU A 73 -6.18 5.67 8.28
CA LEU A 73 -5.88 6.18 6.95
C LEU A 73 -6.87 7.29 6.61
N GLU A 74 -6.34 8.47 6.34
CA GLU A 74 -7.12 9.62 5.91
C GLU A 74 -7.30 9.58 4.39
N ARG A 75 -6.17 9.40 3.69
CA ARG A 75 -6.09 9.49 2.23
C ARG A 75 -5.07 8.51 1.66
N LEU A 76 -5.44 7.85 0.58
CA LEU A 76 -4.52 7.18 -0.33
C LEU A 76 -4.39 8.02 -1.60
N THR A 77 -3.19 8.07 -2.17
CA THR A 77 -2.95 8.80 -3.41
C THR A 77 -1.97 8.04 -4.28
N VAL A 78 -2.30 7.87 -5.56
CA VAL A 78 -1.32 7.42 -6.56
C VAL A 78 -0.48 8.62 -6.96
N GLU A 79 0.83 8.52 -6.80
CA GLU A 79 1.79 9.53 -7.25
C GLU A 79 2.55 9.01 -8.46
N LYS A 80 2.76 9.90 -9.44
CA LYS A 80 3.56 9.65 -10.64
C LYS A 80 4.47 10.84 -10.89
N GLU A 81 5.77 10.64 -10.79
CA GLU A 81 6.79 11.67 -10.99
C GLU A 81 7.90 11.12 -11.89
N GLY A 82 7.92 11.56 -13.15
CA GLY A 82 8.87 11.04 -14.15
C GLY A 82 8.72 9.53 -14.35
N GLU A 83 9.78 8.79 -14.04
CA GLU A 83 9.82 7.32 -14.12
C GLU A 83 9.41 6.61 -12.83
N ARG A 84 9.10 7.36 -11.77
CA ARG A 84 8.67 6.83 -10.48
C ARG A 84 7.16 6.88 -10.39
N GLU A 85 6.59 5.79 -9.90
CA GLU A 85 5.18 5.73 -9.54
C GLU A 85 5.03 4.96 -8.22
N GLY A 86 3.97 5.27 -7.48
CA GLY A 86 3.76 4.68 -6.18
C GLY A 86 2.45 5.07 -5.53
N LEU A 87 2.21 4.48 -4.36
CA LEU A 87 1.09 4.74 -3.49
C LEU A 87 1.57 5.49 -2.24
N VAL A 88 0.85 6.54 -1.87
CA VAL A 88 1.11 7.31 -0.65
C VAL A 88 -0.07 7.15 0.30
N LEU A 89 0.24 6.68 1.51
CA LEU A 89 -0.72 6.49 2.61
C LEU A 89 -0.53 7.62 3.61
N ARG A 90 -1.57 8.46 3.77
CA ARG A 90 -1.60 9.56 4.74
C ARG A 90 -2.49 9.18 5.92
N PHE A 91 -2.00 9.49 7.12
CA PHE A 91 -2.65 9.16 8.39
C PHE A 91 -3.22 10.41 9.05
N VAL A 92 -4.37 10.27 9.72
CA VAL A 92 -5.03 11.37 10.45
C VAL A 92 -4.13 11.95 11.56
N SER A 93 -3.22 11.16 12.13
CA SER A 93 -2.41 11.52 13.29
C SER A 93 -1.24 12.47 13.01
N GLY A 94 -1.11 13.00 11.79
CA GLY A 94 0.00 13.87 11.41
C GLY A 94 1.36 13.16 11.34
N LEU A 95 1.36 11.82 11.30
CA LEU A 95 2.56 11.04 10.99
C LEU A 95 2.97 11.32 9.54
N ASP A 96 4.27 11.25 9.28
CA ASP A 96 4.74 11.32 7.90
C ASP A 96 4.13 10.20 7.05
N PRO A 97 3.83 10.47 5.78
CA PRO A 97 3.18 9.50 4.93
C PRO A 97 4.08 8.30 4.67
N LEU A 98 3.48 7.11 4.72
CA LEU A 98 4.10 5.90 4.21
C LEU A 98 4.03 5.93 2.68
N ARG A 99 5.18 5.70 2.03
CA ARG A 99 5.30 5.71 0.58
C ARG A 99 5.73 4.34 0.08
N LEU A 100 4.93 3.75 -0.80
CA LEU A 100 5.24 2.53 -1.52
C LEU A 100 5.50 2.89 -2.98
N GLN A 101 6.74 2.86 -3.40
CA GLN A 101 7.11 2.97 -4.81
C GLN A 101 6.96 1.60 -5.48
N THR A 102 6.33 1.55 -6.65
CA THR A 102 6.10 0.32 -7.43
C THR A 102 6.95 0.26 -8.71
N ARG A 103 7.37 1.41 -9.26
CA ARG A 103 8.37 1.51 -10.35
C ARG A 103 9.44 2.58 -10.10
N PRO A 104 10.66 2.39 -10.63
CA PRO A 104 11.14 1.21 -11.37
C PRO A 104 11.45 0.01 -10.47
N VAL A 105 11.57 0.24 -9.16
CA VAL A 105 11.85 -0.77 -8.14
C VAL A 105 10.83 -0.68 -7.01
N ILE A 106 10.47 -1.82 -6.44
CA ILE A 106 9.63 -1.87 -5.24
C ILE A 106 10.46 -1.33 -4.06
N ARG A 107 9.95 -0.28 -3.42
CA ARG A 107 10.56 0.35 -2.24
C ARG A 107 9.49 0.87 -1.30
N LEU A 108 9.65 0.57 -0.02
CA LEU A 108 8.86 1.15 1.05
C LEU A 108 9.68 2.21 1.78
N SER A 109 9.08 3.33 2.12
CA SER A 109 9.73 4.42 2.84
C SER A 109 8.74 5.06 3.81
N TRP A 110 9.13 5.13 5.07
CA TRP A 110 8.35 5.73 6.13
C TRP A 110 9.28 6.46 7.09
N ASP A 111 9.07 7.76 7.27
CA ASP A 111 9.74 8.47 8.34
C ASP A 111 8.88 8.36 9.60
N VAL A 112 9.26 7.46 10.51
CA VAL A 112 8.48 7.18 11.72
C VAL A 112 8.86 8.11 12.88
N ASN A 113 9.86 8.99 12.70
CA ASN A 113 10.32 9.92 13.72
C ASN A 113 10.12 11.37 13.28
N PRO A 114 9.33 12.17 14.02
CA PRO A 114 9.57 13.60 14.01
C PRO A 114 10.96 13.84 14.62
N LEU A 115 11.85 14.51 13.88
CA LEU A 115 13.15 14.94 14.39
C LEU A 115 12.99 15.59 15.76
N GLY A 116 13.58 15.00 16.82
CA GLY A 116 13.68 15.64 18.14
C GLY A 116 12.98 14.97 19.32
N VAL A 117 12.50 13.72 19.20
CA VAL A 117 12.00 12.95 20.35
C VAL A 117 12.88 11.71 20.54
N TRP A 118 13.75 11.75 21.55
CA TRP A 118 14.55 10.62 22.06
C TRP A 118 14.11 10.29 23.48
#